data_AF-A0A967F333-F1
#
_entry.id   AF-A0A967F333-F1
#
_cell.length_a   1.000
_cell.length_b   1.000
_cell.length_c   1.000
_cell.angle_alpha   90.00
_cell.angle_beta   90.00
_cell.angle_gamma   90.00
#
_symmetry.space_group_name_H-M   'P 1'
#
loop_
_entity.id
_entity.type
_entity.pdbx_description
1 polymer ?
#
loop_
_entity_poly.entity_id
_entity_poly.type
_entity_poly.pdbx_seq_one_letter_code
_entity_poly.pdbx_strand_id
1 'polypeptide(L)'
;MCETVKFEHGGQKYHATIGRYPDGRIGEVFINSSKVGSAVDVNIKDAAIAVSLALQNGCEIEALRKALLRNAEGEPEGPLAAMFDLLEEAA
;
A
#
# COMPACT_ATOMS: atom_id res chain seq x y z
N MET A 1 5.75 -11.97 9.94
CA MET A 1 6.39 -10.77 10.55
C MET A 1 5.51 -9.56 10.25
N CYS A 2 5.46 -8.57 11.14
CA CYS A 2 4.66 -7.36 10.92
C CYS A 2 5.56 -6.13 11.10
N GLU A 3 5.49 -5.20 10.15
CA GLU A 3 6.25 -3.95 10.17
C GLU A 3 5.34 -2.76 9.87
N THR A 4 5.70 -1.57 10.36
CA THR A 4 4.96 -0.34 10.09
C THR A 4 5.90 0.70 9.51
N VAL A 5 5.53 1.25 8.36
CA VAL A 5 6.25 2.30 7.65
C VAL A 5 5.42 3.57 7.65
N LYS A 6 6.11 4.71 7.76
CA LYS A 6 5.49 6.03 7.66
C LYS A 6 6.00 6.68 6.40
N PHE A 7 5.10 7.26 5.62
CA PHE A 7 5.46 7.93 4.38
C PHE A 7 4.54 9.10 4.12
N GLU A 8 4.93 9.95 3.18
CA GLU A 8 4.15 11.09 2.72
C GLU A 8 3.92 10.95 1.22
N HIS A 9 2.70 11.20 0.78
CA HIS A 9 2.34 11.20 -0.64
C HIS A 9 1.26 12.24 -0.90
N GLY A 10 1.38 13.03 -1.97
CA GLY A 10 0.40 14.05 -2.31
C GLY A 10 0.10 15.07 -1.19
N GLY A 11 1.10 15.38 -0.35
CA GLY A 11 0.96 16.27 0.81
C GLY A 11 0.17 15.69 1.98
N GLN A 12 -0.09 14.39 2.00
CA GLN A 12 -0.74 13.67 3.09
C GLN A 12 0.20 12.65 3.71
N LYS A 13 0.17 12.55 5.05
CA LYS A 13 0.99 11.60 5.80
C LYS A 13 0.23 10.31 6.07
N TYR A 14 0.87 9.19 5.76
CA TYR A 14 0.32 7.86 5.86
C TYR A 14 1.14 6.97 6.79
N HIS A 15 0.45 6.03 7.41
CA HIS A 15 1.03 4.95 8.21
C HIS A 15 0.55 3.64 7.59
N ALA A 16 1.47 2.89 6.97
CA ALA A 16 1.19 1.58 6.42
C ALA A 16 1.73 0.49 7.35
N THR A 17 0.92 -0.52 7.62
CA THR A 17 1.32 -1.72 8.35
C THR A 17 1.25 -2.91 7.40
N ILE A 18 2.35 -3.66 7.31
CA ILE A 18 2.52 -4.75 6.35
C ILE A 18 2.64 -6.06 7.12
N GLY A 19 1.72 -6.97 6.84
CA GLY A 19 1.76 -8.35 7.32
C GLY A 19 2.47 -9.24 6.29
N ARG A 20 3.54 -9.92 6.72
CA ARG A 20 4.28 -10.90 5.91
C ARG A 20 4.10 -12.32 6.41
N TYR A 21 3.93 -13.24 5.49
CA TYR A 21 3.99 -14.68 5.74
C TYR A 21 5.40 -15.11 6.18
N PRO A 22 5.56 -16.32 6.76
CA PRO A 22 6.88 -16.85 7.14
C PRO A 22 7.88 -16.97 5.98
N ASP A 23 7.39 -17.05 4.75
CA ASP A 23 8.20 -17.10 3.52
C ASP A 23 8.60 -15.70 3.00
N GLY A 24 8.25 -14.63 3.72
CA GLY A 24 8.58 -13.24 3.38
C GLY A 24 7.59 -12.56 2.43
N ARG A 25 6.64 -13.30 1.83
CA ARG A 25 5.63 -12.71 0.96
C ARG A 25 4.70 -11.79 1.76
N ILE A 26 4.31 -10.68 1.14
CA ILE A 26 3.31 -9.77 1.71
C ILE A 26 1.94 -10.42 1.60
N GLY A 27 1.25 -10.55 2.72
CA GLY A 27 -0.12 -11.08 2.79
C GLY A 27 -1.17 -10.02 3.10
N GLU A 28 -0.81 -9.00 3.88
CA GLU A 28 -1.75 -7.98 4.33
C GLU A 28 -1.14 -6.59 4.31
N VAL A 29 -1.98 -5.61 4.00
CA VAL A 29 -1.65 -4.19 3.96
C VAL A 29 -2.76 -3.41 4.65
N PHE A 30 -2.41 -2.62 5.65
CA PHE A 30 -3.30 -1.66 6.28
C PHE A 30 -2.71 -0.27 6.11
N ILE A 31 -3.51 0.71 5.68
CA ILE A 31 -3.07 2.11 5.58
C ILE A 31 -4.02 3.00 6.35
N ASN A 32 -3.46 3.90 7.15
CA ASN A 32 -4.17 4.99 7.78
C ASN A 32 -3.60 6.33 7.30
N SER A 33 -4.47 7.30 7.04
CA SER A 33 -4.03 8.68 6.85
C SER A 33 -3.97 9.42 8.19
N SER A 34 -3.29 10.56 8.21
CA SER A 34 -3.21 11.40 9.42
C SER A 34 -4.51 12.11 9.77
N LYS A 35 -5.47 12.17 8.84
CA LYS A 35 -6.78 12.80 9.06
C LYS A 35 -7.88 11.73 9.06
N VAL A 36 -8.00 11.04 10.20
CA VAL A 36 -8.99 9.98 10.43
C VAL A 36 -10.40 10.45 10.09
N GLY A 37 -11.14 9.63 9.34
CA GLY A 37 -12.53 9.92 8.95
C GLY A 37 -12.68 10.91 7.79
N SER A 38 -11.59 11.38 7.19
CA SER A 38 -11.66 12.08 5.91
C SER A 38 -12.00 11.13 4.76
N ALA A 39 -12.52 11.65 3.65
CA ALA A 39 -12.79 10.83 2.46
C ALA A 39 -11.53 10.09 1.97
N VAL A 40 -10.35 10.73 2.06
CA VAL A 40 -9.07 10.10 1.72
C VAL A 40 -8.78 8.93 2.67
N ASP A 41 -9.00 9.11 3.98
CA ASP A 41 -8.79 8.07 4.99
C ASP A 41 -9.67 6.85 4.77
N VAL A 42 -10.96 7.07 4.49
CA VAL A 42 -11.91 5.98 4.25
C VAL A 42 -11.54 5.24 2.97
N ASN A 43 -11.34 5.97 1.86
CA ASN A 43 -11.04 5.35 0.58
C ASN A 43 -9.72 4.58 0.59
N ILE A 44 -8.69 5.08 1.29
CA ILE A 44 -7.41 4.36 1.36
C ILE A 44 -7.50 3.11 2.22
N LYS A 45 -8.32 3.13 3.29
CA LYS A 45 -8.59 1.94 4.11
C LYS A 45 -9.33 0.87 3.31
N ASP A 46 -10.39 1.27 2.61
CA ASP A 46 -11.16 0.35 1.76
C ASP A 46 -10.28 -0.25 0.66
N ALA A 47 -9.44 0.56 0.02
CA ALA A 47 -8.49 0.09 -0.98
C ALA A 47 -7.43 -0.86 -0.40
N ALA A 48 -6.90 -0.58 0.79
CA ALA A 48 -5.93 -1.44 1.48
C ALA A 48 -6.54 -2.80 1.87
N ILE A 49 -7.81 -2.80 2.29
CA ILE A 49 -8.58 -4.03 2.55
C ILE A 49 -8.74 -4.84 1.26
N ALA A 50 -9.14 -4.20 0.15
CA ALA A 50 -9.28 -4.88 -1.14
C ALA A 50 -7.95 -5.47 -1.62
N VAL A 51 -6.84 -4.74 -1.48
CA VAL A 51 -5.49 -5.23 -1.79
C VAL A 51 -5.10 -6.42 -0.91
N SER A 52 -5.38 -6.36 0.39
CA SER A 52 -5.12 -7.49 1.30
C SER A 52 -5.88 -8.75 0.87
N LEU A 53 -7.16 -8.61 0.55
CA LEU A 53 -7.97 -9.72 0.04
C LEU A 53 -7.42 -10.27 -1.28
N ALA A 54 -6.99 -9.39 -2.20
CA ALA A 54 -6.38 -9.81 -3.46
C ALA A 54 -5.11 -10.64 -3.23
N LEU A 55 -4.19 -10.17 -2.37
CA LEU A 55 -2.95 -10.86 -2.02
C LEU A 55 -3.24 -12.23 -1.38
N GLN A 56 -4.18 -12.29 -0.44
CA GLN A 56 -4.60 -13.53 0.22
C GLN A 56 -5.23 -14.55 -0.75
N ASN A 57 -5.82 -14.08 -1.85
CA ASN A 57 -6.40 -14.93 -2.91
C ASN A 57 -5.42 -15.19 -4.07
N GLY A 58 -4.12 -14.98 -3.84
CA GLY A 58 -3.06 -15.37 -4.78
C GLY A 58 -2.72 -14.33 -5.85
N CYS A 59 -3.20 -13.09 -5.70
CA CYS A 59 -2.77 -12.00 -6.58
C CYS A 59 -1.27 -11.74 -6.38
N GLU A 60 -0.52 -11.68 -7.48
CA GLU A 60 0.90 -11.35 -7.44
C GLU A 60 1.11 -9.86 -7.13
N ILE A 61 2.04 -9.57 -6.23
CA ILE A 61 2.37 -8.20 -5.84
C ILE A 61 2.81 -7.35 -7.05
N GLU A 62 3.58 -7.93 -7.96
CA GLU A 62 4.03 -7.26 -9.18
C GLU A 62 2.87 -6.93 -10.14
N ALA A 63 1.81 -7.74 -10.16
CA ALA A 63 0.61 -7.43 -10.92
C ALA A 63 -0.12 -6.22 -10.31
N LEU A 64 -0.24 -6.15 -8.99
CA LEU A 64 -0.79 -4.99 -8.29
C LEU A 64 0.02 -3.72 -8.56
N ARG A 65 1.36 -3.78 -8.43
CA ARG A 65 2.24 -2.63 -8.64
C ARG A 65 2.15 -2.03 -10.05
N LYS A 66 1.92 -2.87 -11.05
CA LYS A 66 1.70 -2.46 -12.45
C LYS A 66 0.29 -1.96 -12.70
N ALA A 67 -0.71 -2.45 -11.97
CA ALA A 67 -2.11 -2.06 -12.14
C ALA A 67 -2.47 -0.76 -11.41
N LEU A 68 -1.75 -0.42 -10.34
CA LEU A 68 -1.98 0.82 -9.59
C LEU A 68 -1.58 2.05 -10.41
N LEU A 69 -2.28 3.17 -10.13
CA LEU A 69 -2.18 4.40 -10.91
C LEU A 69 -0.80 5.05 -10.79
N ARG A 70 -0.24 5.38 -11.96
CA ARG A 70 1.07 6.01 -12.15
C ARG A 70 0.97 7.06 -13.24
N ASN A 71 1.78 8.10 -13.12
CA ASN A 71 1.87 9.15 -14.13
C ASN A 71 2.64 8.67 -15.37
N ALA A 72 2.77 9.54 -16.38
CA ALA A 72 3.49 9.22 -17.62
C ALA A 72 4.99 8.93 -17.42
N GLU A 73 5.57 9.38 -16.30
CA GLU A 73 6.97 9.17 -15.93
C GLU A 73 7.17 7.89 -15.10
N GLY A 74 6.08 7.18 -14.77
CA GLY A 74 6.09 5.95 -13.99
C GLY A 74 6.02 6.16 -12.48
N GLU A 75 5.92 7.40 -12.02
CA GLU A 75 5.83 7.73 -10.60
C GLU A 75 4.44 7.38 -10.05
N PRO A 76 4.37 6.92 -8.78
CA PRO A 76 3.10 6.56 -8.16
C PRO A 76 2.19 7.78 -8.01
N GLU A 77 0.96 7.72 -8.53
CA GLU A 77 -0.05 8.77 -8.28
C GLU A 77 -0.86 8.48 -7.01
N GLY A 78 -1.04 7.20 -6.67
CA GLY A 78 -1.77 6.77 -5.49
C GLY A 78 -0.86 6.39 -4.32
N PRO A 79 -1.32 6.59 -3.06
CA PRO A 79 -0.54 6.23 -1.87
C PRO A 79 -0.25 4.73 -1.76
N LEU A 80 -1.09 3.84 -2.32
CA LEU A 80 -0.79 2.41 -2.39
C LEU A 80 0.41 2.11 -3.30
N ALA A 81 0.50 2.76 -4.45
CA ALA A 81 1.62 2.57 -5.37
C ALA A 81 2.92 3.08 -4.72
N ALA A 82 2.86 4.27 -4.11
CA ALA A 82 4.00 4.85 -3.39
C ALA A 82 4.48 3.95 -2.25
N MET A 83 3.55 3.38 -1.48
CA MET A 83 3.89 2.42 -0.43
C MET A 83 4.61 1.18 -0.99
N PHE A 84 4.13 0.60 -2.08
CA PHE A 84 4.77 -0.58 -2.67
C PHE A 84 6.17 -0.29 -3.22
N ASP A 85 6.39 0.89 -3.80
CA ASP A 85 7.71 1.29 -4.29
C ASP A 85 8.70 1.47 -3.13
N LEU A 86 8.26 2.09 -2.02
CA LEU A 86 9.07 2.19 -0.80
C LEU A 86 9.45 0.83 -0.20
N LEU A 87 8.57 -0.17 -0.31
CA LEU A 87 8.85 -1.52 0.18
C LEU A 87 9.80 -2.29 -0.72
N GLU A 88 9.86 -1.99 -2.01
CA GLU A 88 10.85 -2.57 -2.92
C GLU A 88 12.23 -1.96 -2.67
N GLU A 89 12.32 -0.64 -2.51
CA GLU A 89 13.58 0.04 -2.24
C GLU A 89 14.22 -0.39 -0.90
N ALA A 90 13.41 -0.87 0.04
CA ALA A 90 13.85 -1.32 1.35
C ALA A 90 14.22 -2.82 1.43
N ALA A 91 13.98 -3.60 0.37
CA ALA A 91 14.21 -5.05 0.31
C ALA A 91 15.57 -5.41 -0.32
#